data_AF-A0A7Y4ZNZ8-F1
#
_entry.id   AF-A0A7Y4ZNZ8-F1
#
_cell.length_a   1.000
_cell.length_b   1.000
_cell.length_c   1.000
_cell.angle_alpha   90.00
_cell.angle_beta   90.00
_cell.angle_gamma   90.00
#
_symmetry.space_group_name_H-M   'P 1'
#
loop_
_entity.id
_entity.type
_entity.pdbx_description
1 polymer ?
#
loop_
_entity_poly.entity_id
_entity_poly.type
_entity_poly.pdbx_seq_one_letter_code
_entity_poly.pdbx_strand_id
1 'polypeptide(L)'
;MTPSHPCANHPELAAHGRCARCREYFCDPCCAFLVDDRPWCEPCGHGLVEDGRGSKTLALVVLAGGLALFAGIVALQLFVIHRFYFYSPILVLFPPWLAYRIAYPPATGTAPKVLDRRRQRLLLPPLR
;
A
#
# COMPACT_ATOMS: atom_id res chain seq x y z
N MET A 1 0.91 14.90 -30.98
CA MET A 1 -0.07 13.79 -30.95
C MET A 1 -1.33 14.33 -30.28
N THR A 2 -2.38 14.56 -31.07
CA THR A 2 -3.68 15.03 -30.58
C THR A 2 -4.37 13.90 -29.82
N PRO A 3 -4.66 14.07 -28.52
CA PRO A 3 -5.36 13.04 -27.79
C PRO A 3 -6.86 13.07 -28.15
N SER A 4 -7.34 12.02 -28.80
CA SER A 4 -8.72 11.90 -29.31
C SER A 4 -9.73 11.35 -28.30
N HIS A 5 -9.33 11.14 -27.04
CA HIS A 5 -10.18 10.58 -26.02
C HIS A 5 -10.61 11.65 -25.01
N PRO A 6 -11.90 11.72 -24.63
CA PRO A 6 -12.35 12.58 -23.54
C PRO A 6 -11.77 12.11 -22.21
N CYS A 7 -11.60 13.02 -21.26
CA CYS A 7 -11.26 12.65 -19.90
C CYS A 7 -12.42 11.90 -19.25
N ALA A 8 -12.13 10.80 -18.56
CA ALA A 8 -13.16 10.00 -17.88
C ALA A 8 -13.92 10.76 -16.79
N ASN A 9 -13.32 11.79 -16.18
CA ASN A 9 -13.99 12.64 -15.19
C ASN A 9 -14.60 13.91 -15.79
N HIS A 10 -14.13 14.32 -16.97
CA HIS A 10 -14.48 15.59 -17.61
C HIS A 10 -14.68 15.34 -19.11
N PRO A 11 -15.88 14.90 -19.54
CA PRO A 11 -16.12 14.57 -20.94
C PRO A 11 -15.90 15.78 -21.87
N GLU A 12 -16.03 17.00 -21.35
CA GLU A 12 -15.76 18.27 -22.02
C GLU A 12 -14.27 18.58 -22.26
N LEU A 13 -13.34 17.87 -21.60
CA LEU A 13 -11.90 18.11 -21.72
C LEU A 13 -11.21 16.97 -22.49
N ALA A 14 -10.28 17.34 -23.37
CA ALA A 14 -9.40 16.37 -24.02
C ALA A 14 -8.49 15.71 -22.98
N ALA A 15 -8.38 14.38 -23.02
CA ALA A 15 -7.43 13.66 -22.19
C ALA A 15 -6.00 14.07 -22.53
N HIS A 16 -5.12 14.20 -21.56
CA HIS A 16 -3.70 14.50 -21.81
C HIS A 16 -2.85 13.22 -21.78
N GLY A 17 -3.30 12.19 -21.08
CA GLY A 17 -2.59 10.92 -20.98
C GLY A 17 -3.45 9.79 -20.44
N ARG A 18 -2.86 8.60 -20.41
CA ARG A 18 -3.48 7.36 -19.92
C ARG A 18 -2.85 6.97 -18.59
N CYS A 19 -3.67 6.69 -17.57
CA CYS A 19 -3.18 6.22 -16.28
C CYS A 19 -2.51 4.84 -16.41
N ALA A 20 -1.30 4.67 -15.90
CA ALA A 20 -0.60 3.38 -16.02
C ALA A 20 -1.21 2.24 -15.18
N ARG A 21 -2.01 2.56 -14.15
CA ARG A 21 -2.70 1.58 -13.28
C ARG A 21 -4.07 1.18 -13.83
N CYS A 22 -5.04 2.10 -13.84
CA CYS A 22 -6.41 1.82 -14.27
C CYS A 22 -6.59 1.84 -15.80
N ARG A 23 -5.56 2.26 -16.55
CA ARG A 23 -5.56 2.31 -18.03
C ARG A 23 -6.63 3.21 -18.64
N GLU A 24 -7.21 4.10 -17.86
CA GLU A 24 -8.21 5.06 -18.32
C GLU A 24 -7.57 6.40 -18.73
N TYR A 25 -8.26 7.17 -19.57
CA TYR A 25 -7.78 8.45 -20.11
C TYR A 25 -8.19 9.64 -19.22
N PHE A 26 -7.24 10.51 -18.90
CA PHE A 26 -7.45 11.65 -18.00
C PHE A 26 -6.82 12.93 -18.54
N CYS A 27 -7.46 14.07 -18.27
CA CYS A 27 -6.90 15.39 -18.53
C CYS A 27 -5.71 15.69 -17.60
N ASP A 28 -4.89 16.67 -17.95
CA ASP A 28 -3.70 17.07 -17.18
C ASP A 28 -3.96 17.30 -15.68
N PRO A 29 -5.05 17.97 -15.23
CA PRO A 29 -5.32 18.13 -13.79
C PRO A 29 -5.74 16.84 -13.07
N CYS A 30 -6.32 15.86 -13.77
CA CYS A 30 -6.68 14.54 -13.23
C CYS A 30 -5.48 13.58 -13.17
N CYS A 31 -4.46 13.79 -14.01
CA CYS A 31 -3.15 13.14 -13.93
C CYS A 31 -2.24 13.83 -12.89
N ALA A 32 -2.67 13.83 -11.62
CA ALA A 32 -1.98 14.54 -10.55
C ALA A 32 -0.65 13.90 -10.13
N PHE A 33 -0.46 12.60 -10.35
CA PHE A 33 0.71 11.85 -9.86
C PHE A 33 1.58 11.34 -11.00
N LEU A 34 2.89 11.34 -10.76
CA LEU A 34 3.89 10.59 -11.52
C LEU A 34 4.46 9.51 -10.61
N VAL A 35 4.35 8.25 -11.04
CA VAL A 35 4.92 7.10 -10.34
C VAL A 35 5.90 6.44 -11.30
N ASP A 36 7.19 6.48 -10.98
CA ASP A 36 8.29 6.02 -11.85
C ASP A 36 8.20 6.62 -13.27
N ASP A 37 8.02 7.95 -13.31
CA ASP A 37 7.84 8.76 -14.53
C ASP A 37 6.61 8.43 -15.39
N ARG A 38 5.72 7.54 -14.91
CA ARG A 38 4.45 7.23 -15.58
C ARG A 38 3.31 8.04 -14.99
N PRO A 39 2.40 8.59 -15.81
CA PRO A 39 1.26 9.35 -15.31
C PRO A 39 0.23 8.44 -14.62
N TRP A 40 -0.21 8.84 -13.45
CA TRP A 40 -1.21 8.15 -12.63
C TRP A 40 -2.39 9.08 -12.30
N CYS A 41 -3.57 8.48 -12.23
CA CYS A 41 -4.79 9.15 -11.85
C CYS A 41 -4.77 9.54 -10.36
N GLU A 42 -5.44 10.63 -9.97
CA GLU A 42 -5.55 11.05 -8.57
C GLU A 42 -6.01 9.91 -7.62
N PRO A 43 -7.11 9.18 -7.90
CA PRO A 43 -7.52 8.03 -7.08
C PRO A 43 -6.45 6.93 -6.98
N CYS A 44 -5.77 6.66 -8.09
CA CYS A 44 -4.77 5.60 -8.21
C CYS A 44 -3.52 5.90 -7.39
N GLY A 45 -3.08 7.17 -7.43
CA GLY A 45 -1.91 7.67 -6.72
C GLY A 45 -2.17 7.82 -5.23
N HIS A 46 -3.34 8.34 -4.84
CA HIS A 46 -3.76 8.36 -3.43
C HIS A 46 -3.83 6.96 -2.84
N GLY A 47 -4.44 6.01 -3.56
CA GLY A 47 -4.46 4.61 -3.14
C GLY A 47 -3.06 4.05 -2.92
N LEU A 48 -2.08 4.36 -3.78
CA LEU A 48 -0.69 3.90 -3.58
C LEU A 48 -0.01 4.54 -2.36
N VAL A 49 -0.25 5.83 -2.12
CA VAL A 49 0.30 6.57 -0.96
C VAL A 49 -0.32 6.09 0.34
N GLU A 50 -1.61 5.72 0.31
CA GLU A 50 -2.34 5.20 1.47
C GLU A 50 -2.08 3.71 1.71
N ASP A 51 -2.06 2.87 0.66
CA ASP A 51 -1.75 1.43 0.74
C ASP A 51 -0.29 1.20 1.19
N GLY A 52 0.62 2.13 0.86
CA GLY A 52 2.00 2.12 1.37
C GLY A 52 2.11 2.32 2.88
N ARG A 53 1.05 2.80 3.54
CA ARG A 53 0.94 2.85 5.01
C ARG A 53 0.24 1.57 5.47
N GLY A 54 1.02 0.55 5.82
CA GLY A 54 0.53 -0.71 6.37
C GLY A 54 -0.65 -0.51 7.34
N SER A 55 -1.75 -1.22 7.09
CA SER A 55 -3.00 -1.04 7.84
C SER A 55 -2.80 -1.46 9.30
N LYS A 56 -2.79 -0.47 10.21
CA LYS A 56 -2.64 -0.69 11.66
C LYS A 56 -3.70 -1.64 12.21
N THR A 57 -4.92 -1.57 11.66
CA THR A 57 -6.03 -2.44 12.05
C THR A 57 -5.75 -3.89 11.69
N LEU A 58 -5.23 -4.15 10.48
CA LEU A 58 -4.84 -5.48 10.05
C LEU A 58 -3.71 -6.04 10.94
N ALA A 59 -2.71 -5.20 11.25
CA ALA A 59 -1.63 -5.55 12.17
C ALA A 59 -2.16 -5.97 13.56
N LEU A 60 -3.11 -5.21 14.11
CA LEU A 60 -3.73 -5.51 15.41
C LEU A 60 -4.53 -6.81 15.37
N VAL A 61 -5.31 -7.06 14.32
CA VAL A 61 -6.11 -8.29 14.16
C VAL A 61 -5.20 -9.51 14.09
N VAL A 62 -4.12 -9.45 13.30
CA VAL A 62 -3.17 -10.57 13.18
C VAL A 62 -2.43 -10.79 14.50
N LEU A 63 -2.03 -9.72 15.20
CA LEU A 63 -1.37 -9.83 16.50
C LEU A 63 -2.29 -10.45 17.55
N ALA A 64 -3.53 -9.96 17.65
CA ALA A 64 -4.53 -10.48 18.59
C ALA A 64 -4.89 -11.95 18.30
N GLY A 65 -5.10 -12.29 17.04
CA GLY A 65 -5.36 -13.67 16.61
C GLY A 65 -4.18 -14.61 16.91
N GLY A 66 -2.95 -14.14 16.67
CA GLY A 66 -1.72 -14.87 17.00
C GLY A 66 -1.56 -15.12 18.50
N LEU A 67 -1.83 -14.11 19.33
CA LEU A 67 -1.81 -14.25 20.80
C LEU A 67 -2.86 -15.22 21.32
N ALA A 68 -4.08 -15.17 20.78
CA ALA A 68 -5.17 -16.06 21.19
C ALA A 68 -4.86 -17.52 20.85
N LEU A 69 -4.35 -17.78 19.63
CA LEU A 69 -3.89 -19.11 19.22
C LEU A 69 -2.74 -19.60 20.11
N PHE A 70 -1.79 -18.73 20.42
CA PHE A 70 -0.69 -19.07 21.34
C PHE A 70 -1.21 -19.48 22.72
N ALA A 71 -2.07 -18.66 23.33
CA ALA A 71 -2.64 -18.96 24.65
C ALA A 71 -3.42 -20.28 24.64
N GLY A 72 -4.20 -20.55 23.58
CA GLY A 72 -4.91 -21.80 23.40
C GLY A 72 -4.00 -23.02 23.29
N ILE A 73 -2.94 -22.93 22.49
CA ILE A 73 -1.96 -24.01 22.32
C ILE A 73 -1.21 -24.28 23.63
N VAL A 74 -0.77 -23.23 24.33
CA VAL A 74 -0.08 -23.38 25.63
C VAL A 74 -1.01 -23.99 26.68
N ALA A 75 -2.27 -23.54 26.75
CA ALA A 75 -3.25 -24.10 27.68
C ALA A 75 -3.53 -25.59 27.39
N LEU A 76 -3.73 -25.94 26.11
CA LEU A 76 -3.93 -27.33 25.69
C LEU A 76 -2.70 -28.19 26.01
N GLN A 77 -1.51 -27.67 25.77
CA GLN A 77 -0.27 -28.40 26.01
C GLN A 77 0.02 -28.62 27.50
N LEU A 78 -0.28 -27.62 28.34
CA LEU A 78 -0.26 -27.73 29.80
C LEU A 78 -1.26 -28.77 30.30
N PHE A 79 -2.47 -28.80 29.74
CA PHE A 79 -3.53 -29.73 30.12
C PHE A 79 -3.22 -31.19 29.74
N VAL A 80 -2.63 -31.43 28.56
CA VAL A 80 -2.41 -32.80 28.06
C VAL A 80 -1.09 -33.40 28.51
N ILE A 81 0.00 -32.63 28.54
CA ILE A 81 1.37 -33.19 28.63
C ILE A 81 2.01 -32.94 30.01
N HIS A 82 1.51 -31.98 30.79
CA HIS A 82 2.09 -31.55 32.08
C HIS A 82 3.61 -31.25 32.05
N ARG A 83 4.20 -31.10 30.87
CA ARG A 83 5.65 -30.95 30.67
C ARG A 83 5.92 -29.94 29.57
N PHE A 84 6.55 -28.83 29.94
CA PHE A 84 6.89 -27.73 29.04
C PHE A 84 8.05 -28.16 28.13
N TYR A 85 7.76 -28.41 26.84
CA TYR A 85 8.81 -28.67 25.85
C TYR A 85 9.29 -27.36 25.21
N PHE A 86 10.60 -27.29 24.99
CA PHE A 86 11.39 -26.20 24.38
C PHE A 86 10.98 -25.76 22.97
N TYR A 87 9.88 -26.27 22.40
CA TYR A 87 9.29 -25.79 21.14
C TYR A 87 8.45 -24.51 21.29
N SER A 88 8.12 -24.14 22.53
CA SER A 88 7.38 -22.90 22.87
C SER A 88 7.98 -21.59 22.32
N PRO A 89 9.30 -21.31 22.35
CA PRO A 89 9.84 -20.03 21.88
C PRO A 89 9.78 -19.85 20.36
N ILE A 90 9.83 -20.93 19.57
CA ILE A 90 9.67 -20.86 18.10
C ILE A 90 8.23 -20.45 17.76
N LEU A 91 7.24 -20.99 18.48
CA LEU A 91 5.84 -20.58 18.37
C LEU A 91 5.56 -19.17 18.93
N VAL A 92 6.43 -18.63 19.79
CA VAL A 92 6.34 -17.23 20.27
C VAL A 92 6.84 -16.24 19.23
N LEU A 93 7.90 -16.59 18.49
CA LEU A 93 8.51 -15.67 17.52
C LEU A 93 7.86 -15.72 16.14
N PHE A 94 7.24 -16.84 15.78
CA PHE A 94 6.63 -17.01 14.45
C PHE A 94 5.40 -16.09 14.21
N PRO A 95 4.43 -15.96 15.12
CA PRO A 95 3.27 -15.07 14.94
C PRO A 95 3.63 -13.59 14.81
N PRO A 96 4.47 -12.96 15.67
CA PRO A 96 4.86 -11.57 15.50
C PRO A 96 5.76 -11.37 14.28
N TRP A 97 6.61 -12.35 13.91
CA TRP A 97 7.39 -12.30 12.67
C TRP A 97 6.50 -12.34 11.43
N LEU A 98 5.48 -13.20 11.43
CA LEU A 98 4.49 -13.30 10.35
C LEU A 98 3.62 -12.05 10.29
N ALA A 99 3.16 -11.54 11.43
CA ALA A 99 2.42 -10.29 11.54
C ALA A 99 3.25 -9.11 11.01
N TYR A 100 4.53 -9.03 11.35
CA TYR A 100 5.44 -8.02 10.84
C TYR A 100 5.62 -8.11 9.33
N ARG A 101 5.75 -9.32 8.77
CA ARG A 101 5.83 -9.55 7.31
C ARG A 101 4.56 -9.21 6.56
N ILE A 102 3.39 -9.39 7.15
CA ILE A 102 2.10 -9.04 6.54
C ILE A 102 1.84 -7.53 6.66
N ALA A 103 2.16 -6.93 7.81
CA ALA A 103 1.96 -5.50 8.07
C ALA A 103 2.97 -4.61 7.33
N TYR A 104 4.20 -5.11 7.16
CA TYR A 104 5.27 -4.48 6.42
C TYR A 104 5.74 -5.48 5.35
N PRO A 105 5.00 -5.64 4.24
CA PRO A 105 5.48 -6.45 3.13
C PRO A 105 6.88 -5.94 2.78
N PRO A 106 7.90 -6.82 2.74
CA PRO A 106 9.24 -6.40 2.35
C PRO A 106 9.11 -5.75 0.98
N ALA A 107 9.48 -4.47 0.88
CA ALA A 107 9.40 -3.72 -0.36
C ALA A 107 10.31 -4.42 -1.38
N THR A 108 9.73 -5.26 -2.24
CA THR A 108 10.43 -6.01 -3.28
C THR A 108 10.79 -5.13 -4.49
N GLY A 109 10.93 -3.82 -4.27
CA GLY A 109 11.37 -2.84 -5.25
C GLY A 109 11.80 -1.55 -4.58
N THR A 110 12.62 -0.76 -5.27
CA THR A 110 12.85 0.65 -4.94
C THR A 110 11.50 1.31 -4.72
N ALA A 111 11.27 1.90 -3.54
CA ALA A 111 10.02 2.56 -3.21
C ALA A 111 9.62 3.47 -4.39
N PRO A 112 8.42 3.32 -4.96
CA PRO A 112 8.05 4.03 -6.18
C PRO A 112 8.17 5.52 -5.92
N LYS A 113 8.87 6.23 -6.81
CA LYS A 113 9.07 7.67 -6.65
C LYS A 113 7.77 8.37 -7.01
N VAL A 114 6.92 8.60 -6.00
CA VAL A 114 5.65 9.31 -6.17
C VAL A 114 5.93 10.82 -6.18
N LEU A 115 5.82 11.44 -7.34
CA LEU A 115 5.88 12.90 -7.50
C LEU A 115 4.47 13.43 -7.70
N ASP A 116 4.03 14.30 -6.79
CA ASP A 116 2.81 15.08 -6.96
C ASP A 116 3.12 16.28 -7.88
N ARG A 117 2.57 16.25 -9.10
CA ARG A 117 2.77 17.31 -10.10
C ARG A 117 2.23 18.66 -9.61
N ARG A 118 1.18 18.68 -8.78
CA ARG A 118 0.62 19.93 -8.24
C ARG A 118 1.60 20.60 -7.28
N ARG A 119 2.27 19.81 -6.42
CA ARG A 119 3.34 20.33 -5.54
C ARG A 119 4.57 20.79 -6.30
N GLN A 120 4.96 20.10 -7.37
CA GLN A 120 6.10 20.54 -8.19
C GLN A 120 5.83 21.86 -8.91
N ARG A 121 4.63 22.10 -9.46
CA ARG A 121 4.29 23.39 -10.09
C ARG A 121 4.37 24.58 -9.15
N LEU A 122 4.16 24.38 -7.84
CA LEU A 122 4.31 25.42 -6.83
C LEU A 122 5.77 25.74 -6.48
N LEU A 123 6.70 24.83 -6.76
CA LEU A 123 8.13 24.99 -6.44
C LEU A 123 8.93 25.58 -7.60
N LEU A 124 8.42 25.54 -8.83
CA LEU A 124 9.07 26.24 -9.95
C LEU A 124 8.62 27.71 -9.96
N PRO A 125 9.54 28.67 -9.96
CA PRO A 125 9.19 30.07 -10.16
C PRO A 125 8.49 30.20 -11.53
N PRO A 126 7.48 31.10 -11.66
CA PRO A 126 6.87 31.35 -12.94
C PRO A 126 7.96 31.79 -13.91
N LEU A 127 8.13 31.03 -15.00
CA LEU A 127 8.99 31.41 -16.10
C LEU A 127 8.52 32.78 -16.60
N ARG A 128 9.35 33.81 -16.37
CA ARG A 128 9.17 35.16 -16.92
C ARG A 128 9.53 35.18 -18.39
#